data_AF-A0ABD5PA30-F1
#
_entry.id   AF-A0ABD5PA30-F1
#
_cell.length_a   1.000
_cell.length_b   1.000
_cell.length_c   1.000
_cell.angle_alpha   90.00
_cell.angle_beta   90.00
_cell.angle_gamma   90.00
#
_symmetry.space_group_name_H-M   'P 1'
#
loop_
_entity.id
_entity.type
_entity.pdbx_description
1 polymer ?
#
loop_
_entity_poly.entity_id
_entity_poly.type
_entity_poly.pdbx_seq_one_letter_code
_entity_poly.pdbx_strand_id
1 'polypeptide(L)'
;MKAIVEQLGGAELGERIRLTLADGTTVEGLAGPVEYVPGRRVRVELRGDGERYDASAACEDRKWDPVEARRVAEGGTDPTWDVLGMVESVETEFDGPGRDARPNRHRPVSGGHF
;
A
#
# COMPACT_ATOMS: atom_id res chain seq x y z
N MET A 1 7.54 -7.27 8.80
CA MET A 1 7.98 -6.59 7.56
C MET A 1 7.54 -7.29 6.28
N LYS A 2 7.83 -8.58 6.09
CA LYS A 2 7.43 -9.34 4.88
C LYS A 2 5.94 -9.17 4.52
N ALA A 3 5.03 -9.25 5.50
CA ALA A 3 3.59 -9.06 5.27
C ALA A 3 3.18 -7.66 4.79
N ILE A 4 3.91 -6.61 5.19
CA ILE A 4 3.68 -5.22 4.75
C ILE A 4 4.10 -5.09 3.29
N VAL A 5 5.28 -5.63 2.95
CA VAL A 5 5.81 -5.65 1.59
C VAL A 5 4.93 -6.46 0.64
N GLU A 6 4.43 -7.61 1.09
CA GLU A 6 3.53 -8.46 0.28
C GLU A 6 2.19 -7.77 0.02
N GLN A 7 1.64 -7.04 1.00
CA GLN A 7 0.42 -6.24 0.79
C GLN A 7 0.65 -5.08 -0.17
N LEU A 8 1.75 -4.32 -0.01
CA LEU A 8 2.10 -3.24 -0.93
C LEU A 8 2.39 -3.74 -2.35
N GLY A 9 3.06 -4.87 -2.47
CA GLY A 9 3.37 -5.50 -3.76
C GLY A 9 2.15 -6.11 -4.45
N GLY A 10 1.09 -6.40 -3.68
CA GLY A 10 -0.18 -6.91 -4.19
C GLY A 10 -1.21 -5.85 -4.54
N ALA A 11 -0.97 -4.58 -4.20
CA ALA A 11 -1.91 -3.51 -4.45
C ALA A 11 -2.10 -3.24 -5.94
N GLU A 12 -3.36 -3.01 -6.33
CA GLU A 12 -3.71 -2.73 -7.73
C GLU A 12 -3.63 -1.23 -8.07
N LEU A 13 -3.32 -0.90 -9.32
CA LEU A 13 -3.32 0.50 -9.77
C LEU A 13 -4.71 1.12 -9.57
N GLY A 14 -4.76 2.24 -8.84
CA GLY A 14 -5.99 2.95 -8.49
C GLY A 14 -6.69 2.44 -7.24
N GLU A 15 -6.16 1.40 -6.58
CA GLU A 15 -6.67 0.91 -5.31
C GLU A 15 -6.45 1.93 -4.19
N ARG A 16 -7.41 2.07 -3.27
CA ARG A 16 -7.24 2.95 -2.12
C ARG A 16 -6.43 2.25 -1.04
N ILE A 17 -5.31 2.86 -0.66
CA ILE A 17 -4.40 2.36 0.37
C ILE A 17 -4.37 3.34 1.54
N ARG A 18 -4.44 2.80 2.75
CA ARG A 18 -4.11 3.50 3.99
C ARG A 18 -2.84 2.94 4.59
N LEU A 19 -1.89 3.82 4.88
CA LEU A 19 -0.65 3.51 5.59
C LEU A 19 -0.75 4.05 7.02
N THR A 20 -0.35 3.25 7.99
CA THR A 20 -0.16 3.70 9.38
C THR A 20 1.34 3.66 9.69
N LEU A 21 1.88 4.79 10.13
CA LEU A 21 3.28 4.99 10.50
C LEU A 21 3.52 4.63 11.96
N ALA A 22 4.79 4.44 12.33
CA ALA A 22 5.21 4.06 13.68
C ALA A 22 4.79 5.06 14.78
N ASP A 23 4.69 6.34 14.44
CA ASP A 23 4.20 7.38 15.34
C ASP A 23 2.66 7.46 15.42
N GLY A 24 1.95 6.49 14.81
CA GLY A 24 0.48 6.43 14.75
C GLY A 24 -0.15 7.36 13.71
N THR A 25 0.66 8.10 12.95
CA THR A 25 0.18 8.94 11.84
C THR A 25 -0.36 8.07 10.72
N THR A 26 -1.50 8.44 10.14
CA THR A 26 -2.06 7.72 8.98
C THR A 26 -2.05 8.55 7.72
N VAL A 27 -1.71 7.90 6.61
CA VAL A 27 -1.65 8.49 5.26
C VAL A 27 -2.57 7.70 4.34
N GLU A 28 -3.35 8.38 3.51
CA GLU A 28 -4.28 7.75 2.58
C GLU A 28 -4.03 8.26 1.16
N GLY A 29 -4.13 7.36 0.19
CA GLY A 29 -4.03 7.73 -1.21
C GLY A 29 -4.43 6.60 -2.16
N LEU A 30 -4.56 6.96 -3.44
CA LEU A 30 -4.75 5.98 -4.52
C LEU A 30 -3.40 5.44 -4.97
N ALA A 31 -3.29 4.12 -5.04
CA ALA A 31 -2.12 3.42 -5.52
C ALA A 31 -1.81 3.83 -6.97
N GLY A 32 -0.59 4.30 -7.18
CA GLY A 32 0.04 4.46 -8.47
C GLY A 32 0.74 3.16 -8.91
N PRO A 33 1.65 3.24 -9.88
CA PRO A 33 2.42 2.10 -10.32
C PRO A 33 3.22 1.47 -9.16
N VAL A 34 3.05 0.16 -8.98
CA VAL A 34 3.81 -0.63 -8.01
C VAL A 34 5.03 -1.23 -8.71
N GLU A 35 6.20 -0.98 -8.15
CA GLU A 35 7.45 -1.62 -8.54
C GLU A 35 7.79 -2.67 -7.50
N TYR A 36 7.37 -3.91 -7.75
CA TYR A 36 7.66 -5.05 -6.88
C TYR A 36 8.62 -6.03 -7.54
N VAL A 37 9.80 -6.21 -6.93
CA VAL A 37 10.78 -7.21 -7.32
C VAL A 37 11.01 -8.15 -6.13
N PRO A 38 10.45 -9.37 -6.17
CA PRO A 38 10.54 -10.33 -5.07
C PRO A 38 11.99 -10.53 -4.61
N GLY A 39 12.22 -10.37 -3.29
CA GLY A 39 13.53 -10.54 -2.67
C GLY A 39 14.56 -9.47 -3.04
N ARG A 40 14.14 -8.32 -3.60
CA ARG A 40 15.03 -7.18 -3.88
C ARG A 40 14.49 -5.83 -3.42
N ARG A 41 13.28 -5.46 -3.86
CA ARG A 41 12.71 -4.14 -3.56
C ARG A 41 11.19 -4.12 -3.74
N VAL A 42 10.54 -3.23 -3.02
CA VAL A 42 9.15 -2.82 -3.26
C VAL A 42 9.11 -1.30 -3.23
N ARG A 43 8.31 -0.72 -4.12
CA ARG A 43 8.01 0.71 -4.14
C ARG A 43 6.60 0.92 -4.66
N VAL A 44 5.81 1.72 -3.96
CA VAL A 44 4.52 2.21 -4.43
C VAL A 44 4.48 3.73 -4.30
N GLU A 45 3.95 4.40 -5.31
CA GLU A 45 3.56 5.80 -5.20
C GLU A 45 2.07 5.85 -4.84
N LEU A 46 1.68 6.71 -3.90
CA LEU A 46 0.28 6.98 -3.59
C LEU A 46 -0.06 8.43 -3.98
N ARG A 47 -1.23 8.63 -4.56
CA ARG A 47 -1.77 9.97 -4.83
C ARG A 47 -2.79 10.35 -3.77
N GLY A 48 -2.46 11.34 -2.97
CA GLY A 48 -3.36 12.00 -2.02
C GLY A 48 -4.04 13.23 -2.63
N ASP A 49 -4.71 14.00 -1.79
CA ASP A 49 -5.38 15.24 -2.19
C ASP A 49 -4.35 16.39 -2.21
N GLY A 50 -3.71 16.61 -3.37
CA GLY A 50 -2.68 17.64 -3.54
C GLY A 50 -1.29 17.25 -3.01
N GLU A 51 -1.11 16.01 -2.59
CA GLU A 51 0.16 15.44 -2.11
C GLU A 51 0.41 14.09 -2.81
N ARG A 52 1.68 13.74 -3.01
CA ARG A 52 2.09 12.38 -3.38
C ARG A 52 2.88 11.76 -2.24
N TYR A 53 2.71 10.47 -2.07
CA TYR A 53 3.46 9.68 -1.10
C TYR A 53 4.24 8.58 -1.80
N ASP A 54 5.36 8.20 -1.24
CA ASP A 54 6.21 7.10 -1.71
C ASP A 54 6.42 6.16 -0.53
N ALA A 55 6.05 4.90 -0.68
CA ALA A 55 6.33 3.86 0.30
C ALA A 55 7.25 2.83 -0.33
N SER A 56 8.46 2.68 0.21
CA SER A 56 9.46 1.78 -0.36
C SER A 56 10.28 1.04 0.70
N ALA A 57 10.74 -0.16 0.33
CA ALA A 57 11.67 -0.95 1.11
C ALA A 57 12.63 -1.72 0.19
N ALA A 58 13.86 -1.90 0.67
CA ALA A 58 14.83 -2.80 0.08
C ALA A 58 14.79 -4.17 0.76
N CYS A 59 15.35 -5.17 0.08
CA CYS A 59 15.62 -6.47 0.66
C CYS A 59 17.11 -6.76 0.57
N GLU A 60 17.78 -6.73 1.73
CA GLU A 60 19.19 -7.08 1.88
C GLU A 60 19.32 -8.40 2.65
N ASP A 61 20.22 -9.28 2.23
CA ASP A 61 20.46 -10.58 2.89
C ASP A 61 19.19 -11.43 3.15
N ARG A 62 18.22 -11.40 2.21
CA ARG A 62 16.91 -12.09 2.32
C ARG A 62 16.03 -11.57 3.46
N LYS A 63 16.32 -10.38 4.00
CA LYS A 63 15.50 -9.68 4.99
C LYS A 63 14.99 -8.38 4.36
N TRP A 64 13.72 -8.07 4.61
CA TRP A 64 13.14 -6.82 4.19
C TRP A 64 13.42 -5.75 5.23
N ASP A 65 13.93 -4.61 4.76
CA ASP A 65 14.03 -3.40 5.56
C ASP A 65 12.65 -2.84 5.90
N PRO A 66 12.54 -2.01 6.96
CA PRO A 66 11.34 -1.25 7.23
C PRO A 66 10.90 -0.47 5.99
N VAL A 67 9.60 -0.51 5.72
CA VAL A 67 9.03 0.33 4.66
C VAL A 67 9.08 1.78 5.13
N GLU A 68 9.76 2.63 4.38
CA GLU A 68 9.82 4.07 4.62
C GLU A 68 8.75 4.77 3.78
N ALA A 69 7.96 5.62 4.42
CA ALA A 69 7.02 6.52 3.76
C ALA A 69 7.61 7.92 3.63
N ARG A 70 7.47 8.50 2.44
CA ARG A 70 7.87 9.87 2.11
C ARG A 70 6.70 10.62 1.50
N ARG A 71 6.73 11.94 1.56
CA ARG A 71 5.69 12.83 1.04
C ARG A 71 6.29 13.93 0.20
N VAL A 72 5.55 14.37 -0.81
CA VAL A 72 5.86 15.57 -1.56
C VAL A 72 4.58 16.31 -1.93
N ALA A 73 4.60 17.64 -1.82
CA ALA A 73 3.48 18.47 -2.25
C ALA A 73 3.38 18.52 -3.78
N GLU A 74 2.19 18.36 -4.33
CA GLU A 74 1.97 18.59 -5.77
C GLU A 74 1.94 20.08 -6.08
N GLY A 75 2.61 20.48 -7.18
CA GLY A 75 2.56 21.85 -7.69
C GLY A 75 3.67 22.77 -7.20
N GLY A 76 4.62 22.29 -6.40
CA GLY A 76 5.84 23.02 -6.07
C GLY A 76 6.81 23.09 -7.27
N THR A 77 7.52 24.21 -7.43
CA THR A 77 8.55 24.38 -8.48
C THR A 77 9.78 23.49 -8.24
N ASP A 78 10.00 23.06 -6.99
CA ASP A 78 11.08 22.14 -6.61
C ASP A 78 10.54 21.12 -5.57
N PRO A 79 9.95 20.00 -6.04
CA PRO A 79 9.31 19.03 -5.16
C PRO A 79 10.35 18.25 -4.35
N THR A 80 10.50 18.58 -3.06
CA THR A 80 11.36 17.87 -2.12
C THR A 80 10.56 16.78 -1.41
N TRP A 81 11.11 15.56 -1.37
CA TRP A 81 10.51 14.45 -0.62
C TRP A 81 10.87 14.54 0.86
N ASP A 82 9.87 14.78 1.69
CA ASP A 82 9.97 14.75 3.14
C ASP A 82 9.76 13.31 3.65
N VAL A 83 10.67 12.83 4.51
CA VAL A 83 10.50 11.53 5.16
C VAL A 83 9.43 11.65 6.24
N LEU A 84 8.37 10.86 6.12
CA LEU A 84 7.30 10.80 7.11
C LEU A 84 7.59 9.80 8.23
N GLY A 85 8.30 8.72 7.91
CA GLY A 85 8.69 7.69 8.86
C GLY A 85 8.47 6.26 8.36
N MET A 86 8.57 5.30 9.27
CA MET A 86 8.42 3.89 8.94
C MET A 86 6.94 3.48 8.99
N VAL A 87 6.52 2.70 8.00
CA VAL A 87 5.17 2.11 7.93
C VAL A 87 5.11 0.87 8.82
N GLU A 88 4.16 0.86 9.75
CA GLU A 88 3.86 -0.28 10.61
C GLU A 88 2.70 -1.13 10.10
N SER A 89 1.77 -0.54 9.35
CA SER A 89 0.60 -1.25 8.81
C SER A 89 0.13 -0.66 7.49
N VAL A 90 -0.41 -1.54 6.64
CA VAL A 90 -0.97 -1.23 5.32
C VAL A 90 -2.36 -1.83 5.29
N GLU A 91 -3.32 -1.07 4.80
CA GLU A 91 -4.68 -1.52 4.56
C GLU A 91 -5.04 -1.18 3.10
N THR A 92 -5.31 -2.22 2.30
CA THR A 92 -5.84 -2.11 0.93
C THR A 92 -7.35 -2.30 0.97
N GLU A 93 -8.09 -1.67 0.05
CA GLU A 93 -9.56 -1.73 0.02
C GLU A 93 -10.18 -1.39 1.38
N PHE A 94 -9.85 -0.22 1.94
CA PHE A 94 -10.49 0.27 3.15
C PHE A 94 -12.01 0.33 2.97
N ASP A 95 -12.73 -0.69 3.47
CA ASP A 95 -14.18 -0.68 3.66
C ASP A 95 -14.46 0.28 4.82
N GLY A 96 -14.38 1.58 4.55
CA GLY A 96 -14.93 2.58 5.46
C GLY A 96 -16.41 2.20 5.71
N PRO A 97 -16.98 2.46 6.91
CA PRO A 97 -18.33 2.01 7.23
C PRO A 97 -19.34 2.59 6.22
N GLY A 98 -19.70 1.78 5.22
CA GLY A 98 -20.69 2.12 4.20
C GLY A 98 -20.14 2.29 2.78
N ARG A 99 -19.86 1.18 2.09
CA ARG A 99 -20.50 0.89 0.79
C ARG A 99 -20.27 -0.56 0.38
N ASP A 100 -21.32 -1.35 0.54
CA ASP A 100 -21.58 -2.58 -0.21
C ASP A 100 -20.38 -3.54 -0.31
N ALA A 101 -20.15 -4.25 0.79
CA ALA A 101 -19.57 -5.59 0.76
C ALA A 101 -20.25 -6.39 -0.35
N ARG A 102 -19.60 -6.49 -1.51
CA ARG A 102 -19.94 -7.53 -2.47
C ARG A 102 -19.38 -8.81 -1.85
N PRO A 103 -20.22 -9.77 -1.42
CA PRO A 103 -19.67 -11.08 -1.12
C PRO A 103 -19.10 -11.62 -2.42
N ASN A 104 -17.78 -11.79 -2.45
CA ASN A 104 -17.10 -12.58 -3.46
C ASN A 104 -17.79 -13.96 -3.49
N ARG A 105 -18.68 -14.16 -4.47
CA ARG A 105 -19.36 -15.43 -4.71
C ARG A 105 -18.32 -16.42 -5.26
N HIS A 106 -17.46 -16.92 -4.38
CA HIS A 106 -17.05 -18.30 -4.51
C HIS A 106 -18.26 -19.15 -4.17
N ARG A 107 -19.01 -19.51 -5.21
CA ARG A 107 -20.03 -20.55 -5.17
C ARG A 107 -19.28 -21.89 -5.16
N PRO A 108 -19.17 -22.63 -4.04
CA PRO A 108 -18.87 -24.04 -4.15
C PRO A 108 -20.08 -24.69 -4.83
N VAL A 109 -19.86 -25.30 -6.00
CA VAL A 109 -20.82 -26.25 -6.55
C VAL A 109 -20.77 -27.51 -5.69
N SER A 110 -21.47 -27.49 -4.56
CA SER A 110 -21.91 -28.70 -3.91
C SER A 110 -23.00 -29.31 -4.77
N GLY A 111 -22.69 -30.45 -5.39
CA GLY A 111 -23.63 -31.26 -6.15
C GLY A 111 -23.15 -32.71 -6.12
N GLY A 112 -23.27 -33.33 -4.95
CA GLY A 112 -23.10 -34.77 -4.80
C GLY A 112 -24.36 -35.53 -5.26
N HIS A 113 -24.10 -36.68 -5.88
CA HIS A 113 -24.86 -37.93 -5.86
C HIS A 113 -26.35 -37.92 -6.26
N PHE A 114 -26.64 -38.57 -7.40
CA PHE A 114 -27.51 -39.75 -7.45
C PHE A 114 -26.91 -40.74 -8.45
#